data_AF-A0A970U9P5-F1
#
_entry.id   AF-A0A970U9P5-F1
#
_cell.length_a   1.000
_cell.length_b   1.000
_cell.length_c   1.000
_cell.angle_alpha   90.00
_cell.angle_beta   90.00
_cell.angle_gamma   90.00
#
_symmetry.space_group_name_H-M   'P 1'
#
loop_
_entity.id
_entity.type
_entity.pdbx_description
1 polymer ?
#
loop_
_entity_poly.entity_id
_entity_poly.type
_entity_poly.pdbx_seq_one_letter_code
_entity_poly.pdbx_strand_id
1 'polypeptide(L)'
;MFKRRVEHSGKSTVFQFAFKIFFLHILNVPIMLVLTVLMINLDSIGIQVSNNTISATITLVCFLFYILFTYIESWRTGERDHNLVLYNRIKYNRFKALYAALISQIPGILLSLVLLIPVFGEKITADATRYARYFYLNFNYPIILLDDGYKVKFAYLIPVLFAVVPAVLGYFFGYKGKRILDKLMFIKPGDEKRKNLR
;
A
#
# COMPACT_ATOMS: atom_id res chain seq x y z
N MET A 1 42.00 -8.49 9.17
CA MET A 1 41.33 -7.69 8.13
C MET A 1 40.12 -8.48 7.62
N PHE A 2 38.90 -8.17 8.09
CA PHE A 2 37.71 -8.91 7.67
C PHE A 2 37.43 -8.63 6.19
N LYS A 3 37.44 -9.68 5.36
CA LYS A 3 37.05 -9.63 3.95
C LYS A 3 35.60 -9.12 3.89
N ARG A 4 35.42 -7.84 3.54
CA ARG A 4 34.09 -7.22 3.46
C ARG A 4 33.34 -7.89 2.33
N ARG A 5 32.32 -8.70 2.66
CA ARG A 5 31.38 -9.24 1.66
C ARG A 5 30.74 -8.05 0.94
N VAL A 6 31.07 -7.87 -0.33
CA VAL A 6 30.37 -6.98 -1.24
C VAL A 6 29.12 -7.74 -1.65
N GLU A 7 27.94 -7.30 -1.21
CA GLU A 7 26.69 -7.86 -1.71
C GLU A 7 26.56 -7.46 -3.18
N HIS A 8 26.90 -8.39 -4.08
CA HIS A 8 26.65 -8.25 -5.52
C HIS A 8 25.14 -8.21 -5.87
N SER A 9 24.25 -8.19 -4.88
CA SER A 9 22.83 -8.49 -5.03
C SER A 9 21.93 -7.24 -4.99
N GLY A 10 22.32 -6.16 -5.67
CA GLY A 10 21.39 -5.04 -5.94
C GLY A 10 20.05 -5.52 -6.54
N LYS A 11 20.06 -6.64 -7.29
CA LYS A 11 18.87 -7.30 -7.86
C LYS A 11 18.00 -8.07 -6.84
N SER A 12 18.59 -8.64 -5.78
CA SER A 12 17.86 -9.40 -4.74
C SER A 12 16.99 -8.51 -3.84
N THR A 13 17.30 -7.21 -3.78
CA THR A 13 16.59 -6.27 -2.90
C THR A 13 15.24 -5.78 -3.45
N VAL A 14 15.03 -5.81 -4.77
CA VAL A 14 13.77 -5.34 -5.39
C VAL A 14 12.64 -6.32 -5.08
N PHE A 15 12.89 -7.63 -5.26
CA PHE A 15 11.88 -8.66 -5.00
C PHE A 15 11.51 -8.73 -3.51
N GLN A 16 12.48 -8.66 -2.61
CA GLN A 16 12.21 -8.57 -1.17
C GLN A 16 11.35 -7.35 -0.83
N PHE A 17 11.60 -6.20 -1.46
CA PHE A 17 10.79 -5.02 -1.26
C PHE A 17 9.38 -5.18 -1.87
N ALA A 18 9.26 -5.76 -3.05
CA ALA A 18 7.98 -6.08 -3.67
C ALA A 18 7.14 -7.00 -2.79
N PHE A 19 7.77 -8.03 -2.21
CA PHE A 19 7.12 -8.97 -1.29
C PHE A 19 6.61 -8.28 -0.03
N LYS A 20 7.36 -7.31 0.53
CA LYS A 20 6.87 -6.51 1.66
C LYS A 20 5.62 -5.71 1.29
N ILE A 21 5.61 -5.03 0.13
CA ILE A 21 4.44 -4.26 -0.33
C ILE A 21 3.25 -5.20 -0.57
N PHE A 22 3.49 -6.38 -1.16
CA PHE A 22 2.48 -7.40 -1.35
C PHE A 22 1.91 -7.90 -0.01
N PHE A 23 2.78 -8.17 0.97
CA PHE A 23 2.36 -8.64 2.29
C PHE A 23 1.46 -7.64 3.02
N LEU A 24 1.60 -6.33 2.77
CA LEU A 24 0.69 -5.32 3.32
C LEU A 24 -0.75 -5.44 2.80
N HIS A 25 -0.96 -5.97 1.60
CA HIS A 25 -2.32 -6.30 1.13
C HIS A 25 -2.93 -7.44 1.96
N ILE A 26 -2.13 -8.46 2.29
CA ILE A 26 -2.55 -9.58 3.14
C ILE A 26 -2.83 -9.09 4.57
N LEU A 27 -1.97 -8.22 5.11
CA LEU A 27 -2.11 -7.67 6.45
C LEU A 27 -3.40 -6.86 6.63
N ASN A 28 -3.97 -6.31 5.56
CA ASN A 28 -5.23 -5.57 5.63
C ASN A 28 -6.47 -6.46 5.80
N VAL A 29 -6.39 -7.75 5.46
CA VAL A 29 -7.49 -8.70 5.66
C VAL A 29 -7.89 -8.83 7.13
N PRO A 30 -6.97 -9.12 8.09
CA PRO A 30 -7.35 -9.17 9.50
C PRO A 30 -7.79 -7.81 10.05
N ILE A 31 -7.22 -6.69 9.57
CA ILE A 31 -7.67 -5.34 9.96
C ILE A 31 -9.13 -5.14 9.57
N MET A 32 -9.49 -5.49 8.33
CA MET A 32 -10.89 -5.45 7.91
C MET A 32 -11.76 -6.34 8.78
N LEU A 33 -11.36 -7.59 9.03
CA LEU A 33 -12.16 -8.52 9.82
C LEU A 33 -12.49 -7.94 11.20
N VAL A 34 -11.49 -7.36 11.87
CA VAL A 34 -11.67 -6.68 13.16
C VAL A 34 -12.63 -5.50 13.03
N LEU A 35 -12.45 -4.63 12.04
CA LEU A 35 -13.33 -3.48 11.82
C LEU A 35 -14.77 -3.88 11.48
N THR A 36 -14.96 -4.93 10.69
CA THR A 36 -16.28 -5.48 10.35
C THR A 36 -16.98 -6.01 11.61
N VAL A 37 -16.29 -6.78 12.43
CA VAL A 37 -16.85 -7.27 13.71
C VAL A 37 -17.20 -6.10 14.63
N LEU A 38 -16.34 -5.10 14.74
CA LEU A 38 -16.62 -3.91 15.55
C LEU A 38 -17.85 -3.15 15.06
N MET A 39 -17.99 -2.95 13.75
CA MET A 39 -19.09 -2.21 13.15
C MET A 39 -20.43 -2.96 13.22
N ILE A 40 -20.45 -4.28 13.06
CA ILE A 40 -21.67 -5.09 13.21
C ILE A 40 -22.18 -5.05 14.66
N ASN A 41 -21.28 -4.95 15.64
CA ASN A 41 -21.64 -4.82 17.05
C ASN A 41 -22.15 -3.41 17.43
N LEU A 42 -22.21 -2.45 16.50
CA LEU A 42 -22.82 -1.14 16.79
C LEU A 42 -24.34 -1.24 16.91
N ASP A 43 -24.98 -2.11 16.12
CA ASP A 43 -26.42 -2.35 16.22
C ASP A 43 -26.80 -2.95 17.58
N SER A 44 -25.94 -3.80 18.16
CA SER A 44 -26.19 -4.43 19.47
C SER A 44 -26.09 -3.46 20.65
N ILE A 45 -25.46 -2.29 20.46
CA ILE A 45 -25.44 -1.18 21.43
C ILE A 45 -26.44 -0.06 21.09
N GLY A 46 -27.36 -0.30 20.15
CA GLY A 46 -28.45 0.62 19.80
C GLY A 46 -28.09 1.71 18.79
N ILE A 47 -26.91 1.65 18.16
CA ILE A 47 -26.49 2.61 17.14
C ILE A 47 -26.76 2.02 15.76
N GLN A 48 -27.84 2.46 15.11
CA GLN A 48 -28.18 2.04 13.75
C GLN A 48 -27.34 2.79 12.73
N VAL A 49 -26.47 2.08 12.02
CA VAL A 49 -25.65 2.63 10.93
C VAL A 49 -25.99 1.89 9.65
N SER A 50 -26.23 2.61 8.55
CA SER A 50 -26.55 1.95 7.27
C SER A 50 -25.37 1.10 6.78
N ASN A 51 -25.66 -0.06 6.16
CA ASN A 51 -24.65 -0.97 5.60
C ASN A 51 -23.68 -0.28 4.63
N ASN A 52 -24.17 0.70 3.87
CA ASN A 52 -23.35 1.50 2.96
C ASN A 52 -22.33 2.35 3.73
N THR A 53 -22.74 2.95 4.85
CA THR A 53 -21.87 3.77 5.72
C THR A 53 -20.83 2.89 6.41
N ILE A 54 -21.21 1.71 6.89
CA ILE A 54 -20.29 0.72 7.46
C ILE A 54 -19.23 0.34 6.42
N SER A 55 -19.65 -0.08 5.22
CA SER A 55 -18.76 -0.52 4.14
C SER A 55 -17.81 0.59 3.68
N ALA A 56 -18.32 1.82 3.55
CA ALA A 56 -17.52 2.99 3.19
C ALA A 56 -16.47 3.31 4.27
N THR A 57 -16.88 3.28 5.54
CA THR A 57 -15.99 3.58 6.68
C THR A 57 -14.87 2.55 6.80
N ILE A 58 -15.20 1.25 6.74
CA ILE A 58 -14.20 0.17 6.77
C ILE A 58 -13.23 0.31 5.60
N THR A 59 -13.73 0.55 4.40
CA THR A 59 -12.88 0.68 3.20
C THR A 59 -11.94 1.89 3.32
N LEU A 60 -12.45 3.04 3.78
CA LEU A 60 -11.65 4.24 3.99
C LEU A 60 -10.54 4.00 5.02
N VAL A 61 -10.86 3.38 6.15
CA VAL A 61 -9.88 3.10 7.21
C VAL A 61 -8.81 2.11 6.70
N CYS A 62 -9.21 1.03 6.04
CA CYS A 62 -8.27 0.06 5.44
C CYS A 62 -7.37 0.71 4.37
N PHE A 63 -7.92 1.60 3.54
CA PHE A 63 -7.17 2.37 2.56
C PHE A 63 -6.13 3.30 3.20
N LEU A 64 -6.48 4.00 4.28
CA LEU A 64 -5.55 4.84 5.02
C LEU A 64 -4.42 4.02 5.66
N PHE A 65 -4.74 2.89 6.29
CA PHE A 65 -3.73 1.98 6.83
C PHE A 65 -2.82 1.42 5.75
N TYR A 66 -3.38 1.05 4.59
CA TYR A 66 -2.61 0.57 3.45
C TYR A 66 -1.56 1.60 3.01
N ILE A 67 -1.99 2.85 2.79
CA ILE A 67 -1.10 3.95 2.40
C ILE A 67 -0.04 4.20 3.46
N LEU A 68 -0.45 4.27 4.73
CA LEU A 68 0.45 4.56 5.84
C LEU A 68 1.53 3.49 5.99
N PHE A 69 1.16 2.21 6.01
CA PHE A 69 2.12 1.13 6.15
C PHE A 69 3.02 0.99 4.92
N THR A 70 2.47 1.16 3.71
CA THR A 70 3.26 1.15 2.47
C THR A 70 4.29 2.27 2.49
N TYR A 71 3.87 3.48 2.91
CA TYR A 71 4.77 4.61 3.07
C TYR A 71 5.88 4.33 4.10
N ILE A 72 5.52 3.84 5.31
CA ILE A 72 6.48 3.58 6.39
C ILE A 72 7.52 2.53 5.98
N GLU A 73 7.09 1.40 5.42
CA GLU A 73 8.02 0.35 4.99
C GLU A 73 8.90 0.79 3.83
N SER A 74 8.34 1.58 2.90
CA SER A 74 9.12 2.16 1.80
C SER A 74 10.13 3.17 2.30
N TRP A 75 9.76 3.99 3.28
CA TRP A 75 10.65 4.94 3.95
C TRP A 75 11.82 4.24 4.65
N ARG A 76 11.54 3.22 5.46
CA ARG A 76 12.57 2.40 6.12
C ARG A 76 13.52 1.76 5.11
N THR A 77 12.98 1.29 3.99
CA THR A 77 13.78 0.70 2.90
C THR A 77 14.67 1.76 2.24
N GLY A 78 14.14 2.96 1.99
CA GLY A 78 14.91 4.08 1.45
C GLY A 78 16.06 4.52 2.36
N GLU A 79 15.80 4.64 3.67
CA GLU A 79 16.82 4.99 4.66
C GLU A 79 17.92 3.93 4.76
N ARG A 80 17.53 2.65 4.82
CA ARG A 80 18.49 1.54 4.80
C ARG A 80 19.36 1.55 3.56
N ASP A 81 18.76 1.75 2.38
CA ASP A 81 19.49 1.81 1.12
C ASP A 81 20.44 3.02 1.08
N HIS A 82 20.05 4.17 1.63
CA HIS A 82 20.93 5.33 1.75
C HIS A 82 22.20 4.99 2.52
N ASN A 83 22.07 4.34 3.68
CA ASN A 83 23.22 3.89 4.46
C ASN A 83 24.08 2.89 3.68
N LEU A 84 23.48 1.92 2.99
CA LEU A 84 24.22 0.94 2.18
C LEU A 84 24.96 1.59 1.00
N VAL A 85 24.39 2.61 0.37
CA VAL A 85 25.04 3.39 -0.70
C VAL A 85 26.21 4.21 -0.13
N LEU A 86 26.02 4.91 0.99
CA LEU A 86 27.07 5.67 1.66
C LEU A 86 28.30 4.81 1.98
N TYR A 87 28.08 3.56 2.39
CA TYR A 87 29.16 2.61 2.71
C TYR A 87 29.63 1.78 1.50
N ASN A 88 29.30 2.17 0.26
CA ASN A 88 29.67 1.49 -0.99
C ASN A 88 29.33 -0.01 -0.99
N ARG A 89 28.22 -0.41 -0.36
CA ARG A 89 27.74 -1.80 -0.32
C ARG A 89 26.84 -2.12 -1.50
N ILE A 90 26.09 -1.14 -1.99
CA ILE A 90 25.19 -1.27 -3.14
C ILE A 90 25.30 -0.04 -4.04
N LYS A 91 24.90 -0.18 -5.31
CA LYS A 91 24.70 0.97 -6.21
C LYS A 91 23.30 1.56 -6.01
N TYR A 92 23.21 2.88 -6.02
CA TYR A 92 21.91 3.57 -5.93
C TYR A 92 21.05 3.25 -7.16
N ASN A 93 19.78 2.90 -6.93
CA ASN A 93 18.79 2.69 -7.97
C ASN A 93 17.55 3.54 -7.69
N ARG A 94 17.42 4.65 -8.43
CA ARG A 94 16.30 5.59 -8.30
C ARG A 94 14.92 4.99 -8.59
N PHE A 95 14.85 3.93 -9.40
CA PHE A 95 13.60 3.29 -9.81
C PHE A 95 13.24 2.04 -9.02
N LYS A 96 14.03 1.69 -7.99
CA LYS A 96 13.82 0.49 -7.19
C LYS A 96 12.41 0.42 -6.61
N ALA A 97 11.91 1.51 -6.04
CA ALA A 97 10.57 1.56 -5.47
C ALA A 97 9.46 1.42 -6.52
N LEU A 98 9.64 2.03 -7.70
CA LEU A 98 8.70 1.89 -8.82
C LEU A 98 8.62 0.43 -9.26
N TYR A 99 9.77 -0.22 -9.50
CA TYR A 99 9.80 -1.63 -9.89
C TYR A 99 9.22 -2.54 -8.82
N ALA A 100 9.58 -2.32 -7.54
CA ALA A 100 9.06 -3.11 -6.44
C ALA A 100 7.54 -2.97 -6.30
N ALA A 101 7.00 -1.75 -6.42
CA ALA A 101 5.57 -1.51 -6.38
C ALA A 101 4.85 -2.22 -7.54
N LEU A 102 5.32 -2.06 -8.79
CA LEU A 102 4.72 -2.74 -9.95
C LEU A 102 4.77 -4.26 -9.83
N ILE A 103 5.91 -4.82 -9.40
CA ILE A 103 6.07 -6.27 -9.19
C ILE A 103 5.10 -6.77 -8.12
N SER A 104 4.91 -6.02 -7.03
CA SER A 104 3.96 -6.38 -5.96
C SER A 104 2.51 -6.47 -6.44
N GLN A 105 2.18 -5.78 -7.54
CA GLN A 105 0.84 -5.73 -8.11
C GLN A 105 0.59 -6.79 -9.19
N ILE A 106 1.61 -7.56 -9.61
CA ILE A 106 1.45 -8.60 -10.63
C ILE A 106 0.29 -9.56 -10.31
N PRO A 107 0.12 -10.09 -9.09
CA PRO A 107 -1.01 -10.96 -8.78
C PRO A 107 -2.37 -10.31 -9.05
N GLY A 108 -2.53 -9.05 -8.65
CA GLY A 108 -3.76 -8.28 -8.89
C GLY A 108 -3.99 -7.94 -10.36
N ILE A 109 -2.92 -7.60 -11.10
CA ILE A 109 -2.99 -7.35 -12.55
C ILE A 109 -3.46 -8.62 -13.26
N LEU A 110 -2.89 -9.78 -12.94
CA LEU A 110 -3.31 -11.06 -13.53
C LEU A 110 -4.78 -11.35 -13.24
N LEU A 111 -5.23 -11.15 -11.99
CA LEU A 111 -6.65 -11.30 -11.63
C LEU A 111 -7.55 -10.34 -12.44
N SER A 112 -7.15 -9.08 -12.58
CA SER A 112 -7.88 -8.07 -13.35
C SER A 112 -7.96 -8.42 -14.83
N LEU A 113 -6.89 -8.95 -15.41
CA LEU A 113 -6.86 -9.41 -16.80
C LEU A 113 -7.79 -10.61 -17.02
N VAL A 114 -7.85 -11.56 -16.08
CA VAL A 114 -8.79 -12.69 -16.16
C VAL A 114 -10.24 -12.19 -16.20
N LEU A 115 -10.58 -11.16 -15.41
CA LEU A 115 -11.93 -10.57 -15.43
C LEU A 115 -12.31 -9.98 -16.79
N LEU A 116 -11.35 -9.41 -17.51
CA LEU A 116 -11.55 -8.79 -18.81
C LEU A 116 -11.80 -9.79 -19.96
N ILE A 117 -11.51 -11.08 -19.77
CA ILE A 117 -11.66 -12.08 -20.83
C ILE A 117 -13.09 -12.63 -20.82
N PRO A 118 -13.93 -12.34 -21.84
CA PRO A 118 -15.34 -12.71 -21.85
C PRO A 118 -15.59 -14.22 -22.08
N VAL A 119 -14.55 -14.98 -22.43
CA VAL A 119 -14.65 -16.39 -22.87
C VAL A 119 -14.73 -17.39 -21.70
N PHE A 120 -14.40 -16.99 -20.46
CA PHE A 120 -14.29 -17.92 -19.34
C PHE A 120 -15.62 -18.37 -18.71
N GLY A 121 -16.76 -17.97 -19.26
CA GLY A 121 -18.08 -18.31 -18.68
C GLY A 121 -18.34 -17.64 -17.33
N GLU A 122 -19.59 -17.63 -16.90
CA GLU A 122 -20.04 -16.85 -15.75
C GLU A 122 -19.42 -17.31 -14.43
N LYS A 123 -19.20 -18.61 -14.26
CA LYS A 123 -18.70 -19.19 -13.00
C LYS A 123 -17.24 -18.83 -12.71
N ILE A 124 -16.35 -18.94 -13.70
CA ILE A 124 -14.93 -18.57 -13.54
C ILE A 124 -14.82 -17.05 -13.31
N THR A 125 -15.66 -16.28 -14.00
CA THR A 125 -15.73 -14.82 -13.81
C THR A 125 -16.16 -14.47 -12.39
N ALA A 126 -17.14 -15.18 -11.82
CA ALA A 126 -17.60 -14.96 -10.45
C ALA A 126 -16.53 -15.29 -9.39
N ASP A 127 -15.82 -16.40 -9.53
CA ASP A 127 -14.75 -16.76 -8.60
C ASP A 127 -13.55 -15.81 -8.70
N ALA A 128 -13.12 -15.47 -9.92
CA ALA A 128 -12.09 -14.45 -10.14
C ALA A 128 -12.47 -13.09 -9.55
N THR A 129 -13.75 -12.72 -9.62
CA THR A 129 -14.28 -11.47 -9.04
C THR A 129 -14.14 -11.49 -7.52
N ARG A 130 -14.46 -12.61 -6.87
CA ARG A 130 -14.30 -12.77 -5.42
C ARG A 130 -12.83 -12.61 -5.02
N TYR A 131 -11.91 -13.31 -5.69
CA TYR A 131 -10.48 -13.18 -5.42
C TYR A 131 -9.95 -11.77 -5.66
N ALA A 132 -10.37 -11.11 -6.74
CA ALA A 132 -9.99 -9.74 -7.04
C ALA A 132 -10.51 -8.76 -5.96
N ARG A 133 -11.72 -8.96 -5.43
CA ARG A 133 -12.25 -8.15 -4.31
C ARG A 133 -11.46 -8.37 -3.02
N TYR A 134 -11.01 -9.58 -2.74
CA TYR A 134 -10.14 -9.84 -1.58
C TYR A 134 -8.75 -9.22 -1.75
N PHE A 135 -8.19 -9.25 -2.96
CA PHE A 135 -6.89 -8.62 -3.23
C PHE A 135 -6.98 -7.09 -3.18
N TYR A 136 -8.02 -6.50 -3.77
CA TYR A 136 -8.26 -5.06 -3.82
C TYR A 136 -9.24 -4.59 -2.75
N LEU A 137 -9.13 -5.19 -1.57
CA LEU A 137 -10.04 -4.96 -0.46
C LEU A 137 -10.18 -3.48 -0.10
N ASN A 138 -9.05 -2.76 -0.12
CA ASN A 138 -8.95 -1.31 0.15
C ASN A 138 -9.68 -0.43 -0.88
N PHE A 139 -10.07 -1.00 -2.01
CA PHE A 139 -10.74 -0.33 -3.12
C PHE A 139 -12.10 -0.94 -3.43
N ASN A 140 -12.58 -1.87 -2.60
CA ASN A 140 -13.81 -2.60 -2.88
C ASN A 140 -15.00 -1.64 -3.02
N TYR A 141 -15.15 -0.66 -2.12
CA TYR A 141 -16.24 0.32 -2.18
C TYR A 141 -16.17 1.23 -3.44
N PRO A 142 -15.03 1.88 -3.77
CA PRO A 142 -14.87 2.59 -5.05
C PRO A 142 -15.12 1.72 -6.29
N ILE A 143 -14.65 0.46 -6.27
CA ILE A 143 -14.85 -0.47 -7.38
C ILE A 143 -16.35 -0.78 -7.53
N ILE A 144 -17.06 -1.07 -6.45
CA ILE A 144 -18.51 -1.34 -6.48
C ILE A 144 -19.30 -0.13 -7.00
N LEU A 145 -18.90 1.10 -6.64
CA LEU A 145 -19.54 2.32 -7.13
C LEU A 145 -19.30 2.56 -8.62
N LEU A 146 -18.11 2.20 -9.13
CA LEU A 146 -17.76 2.35 -10.55
C LEU A 146 -18.29 1.19 -11.40
N ASP A 147 -18.43 0.01 -10.80
CA ASP A 147 -18.84 -1.21 -11.46
C ASP A 147 -20.36 -1.42 -11.36
N ASP A 148 -21.10 -0.53 -12.04
CA ASP A 148 -22.56 -0.63 -12.20
C ASP A 148 -22.95 -1.92 -12.96
N GLY A 149 -23.06 -3.02 -12.21
CA GLY A 149 -23.43 -4.32 -12.75
C GLY A 149 -22.36 -4.99 -13.62
N TYR A 150 -21.09 -4.95 -13.23
CA TYR A 150 -19.97 -5.64 -13.91
C TYR A 150 -19.59 -5.08 -15.30
N LYS A 151 -20.06 -3.86 -15.62
CA LYS A 151 -19.82 -3.22 -16.92
C LYS A 151 -18.44 -2.56 -17.02
N VAL A 152 -17.81 -2.24 -15.89
CA VAL A 152 -16.61 -1.40 -15.83
C VAL A 152 -15.44 -2.21 -15.28
N LYS A 153 -15.18 -3.36 -15.89
CA LYS A 153 -14.16 -4.32 -15.44
C LYS A 153 -12.73 -3.76 -15.40
N PHE A 154 -12.45 -2.68 -16.14
CA PHE A 154 -11.17 -1.98 -16.06
C PHE A 154 -10.94 -1.26 -14.72
N ALA A 155 -12.00 -1.02 -13.92
CA ALA A 155 -11.90 -0.39 -12.61
C ALA A 155 -10.98 -1.19 -11.66
N TYR A 156 -10.85 -2.50 -11.86
CA TYR A 156 -9.95 -3.37 -11.11
C TYR A 156 -8.45 -3.08 -11.36
N LEU A 157 -8.10 -2.31 -12.41
CA LEU A 157 -6.74 -1.84 -12.66
C LEU A 157 -6.40 -0.54 -11.90
N ILE A 158 -7.40 0.22 -11.45
CA ILE A 158 -7.17 1.49 -10.73
C ILE A 158 -6.34 1.30 -9.45
N PRO A 159 -6.62 0.31 -8.58
CA PRO A 159 -5.85 0.07 -7.36
C PRO A 159 -4.35 -0.15 -7.57
N VAL A 160 -3.97 -0.71 -8.73
CA VAL A 160 -2.56 -0.97 -9.08
C VAL A 160 -1.74 0.31 -9.07
N LEU A 161 -2.34 1.42 -9.50
CA LEU A 161 -1.69 2.73 -9.57
C LEU A 161 -1.46 3.34 -8.18
N PHE A 162 -2.31 3.00 -7.22
CA PHE A 162 -2.26 3.57 -5.88
C PHE A 162 -1.18 2.97 -4.99
N ALA A 163 -0.70 1.76 -5.25
CA ALA A 163 0.45 1.20 -4.52
C ALA A 163 1.76 1.95 -4.86
N VAL A 164 1.86 2.47 -6.09
CA VAL A 164 3.07 3.14 -6.60
C VAL A 164 3.34 4.45 -5.87
N VAL A 165 2.32 5.27 -5.66
CA VAL A 165 2.46 6.62 -5.07
C VAL A 165 3.09 6.59 -3.66
N PRO A 166 2.53 5.90 -2.64
CA PRO A 166 3.11 5.88 -1.30
C PRO A 166 4.45 5.16 -1.28
N ALA A 167 4.67 4.16 -2.15
CA ALA A 167 5.94 3.44 -2.20
C ALA A 167 7.09 4.32 -2.73
N VAL A 168 6.86 5.03 -3.84
CA VAL A 168 7.85 5.94 -4.43
C VAL A 168 8.13 7.12 -3.52
N LEU A 169 7.08 7.75 -2.98
CA LEU A 169 7.23 8.87 -2.04
C LEU A 169 7.95 8.43 -0.77
N GLY A 170 7.51 7.33 -0.15
CA GLY A 170 8.14 6.78 1.05
C GLY A 170 9.62 6.50 0.83
N TYR A 171 9.97 5.77 -0.22
CA TYR A 171 11.37 5.46 -0.54
C TYR A 171 12.21 6.72 -0.78
N PHE A 172 11.70 7.68 -1.56
CA PHE A 172 12.42 8.92 -1.85
C PHE A 172 12.68 9.75 -0.60
N PHE A 173 11.68 9.89 0.26
CA PHE A 173 11.79 10.61 1.53
C PHE A 173 12.71 9.89 2.52
N GLY A 174 12.62 8.55 2.58
CA GLY A 174 13.51 7.71 3.38
C GLY A 174 14.95 7.84 2.96
N TYR A 175 15.22 7.80 1.64
CA TYR A 175 16.56 7.99 1.11
C TYR A 175 17.15 9.37 1.40
N LYS A 176 16.29 10.39 1.58
CA LYS A 176 16.69 11.75 1.98
C LYS A 176 16.75 11.96 3.49
N GLY A 177 16.44 10.94 4.29
CA GLY A 177 16.35 11.06 5.75
C GLY A 177 15.28 12.04 6.24
N LYS A 178 14.23 12.31 5.44
CA LYS A 178 13.12 13.21 5.80
C LYS A 178 11.87 12.38 6.02
N ARG A 179 11.17 12.54 7.14
CA ARG A 179 9.90 11.86 7.37
C ARG A 179 8.75 12.84 7.31
N ILE A 180 7.74 12.57 6.46
CA ILE A 180 6.52 13.39 6.44
C ILE A 180 5.81 13.35 7.80
N LEU A 181 5.78 12.16 8.44
CA LEU A 181 5.12 11.97 9.74
C LEU A 181 5.71 12.84 10.85
N ASP A 182 7.02 13.14 10.81
CA ASP A 182 7.65 13.99 11.83
C ASP A 182 7.12 15.43 11.75
N LYS A 183 6.77 15.92 10.54
CA LYS A 183 6.13 17.24 10.41
C LYS A 183 4.71 17.28 10.95
N LEU A 184 4.02 16.15 11.00
CA LEU A 184 2.66 16.04 11.55
C LEU A 184 2.67 15.88 13.07
N MET A 185 3.62 15.12 13.61
CA MET A 185 3.76 14.91 15.07
C MET A 185 4.42 16.09 15.78
N PHE A 186 5.42 16.72 15.13
CA PHE A 186 6.12 17.87 15.68
C PHE A 186 5.65 19.15 14.97
N ILE A 187 4.44 19.59 15.31
CA ILE A 187 4.05 20.99 15.10
C ILE A 187 5.05 21.80 15.92
N LYS A 188 6.06 22.40 15.26
CA LYS A 188 7.14 23.14 15.91
C LYS A 188 6.58 24.16 16.92
N PRO A 189 6.71 23.97 18.24
CA PRO A 189 6.23 24.92 19.23
C PRO A 189 7.28 26.02 19.50
N GLY A 190 8.04 26.47 18.50
CA GLY A 190 9.25 27.26 18.82
C GLY A 190 10.05 27.91 17.71
N ASP A 191 9.48 28.22 16.54
CA ASP A 191 10.16 29.14 15.62
C ASP A 191 10.16 30.61 16.13
N GLU A 192 9.48 30.94 17.24
CA GLU A 192 9.56 32.26 17.89
C GLU A 192 10.82 32.47 18.76
N LYS A 193 11.36 31.44 19.43
CA LYS A 193 12.48 31.64 20.37
C LYS A 193 13.86 31.76 19.73
N ARG A 194 14.00 31.48 18.42
CA ARG A 194 15.28 31.63 17.70
C ARG A 194 15.54 33.02 17.13
N LYS A 195 14.57 33.95 17.19
CA LYS A 195 14.76 35.33 16.74
C LYS A 195 15.41 36.26 17.78
N ASN A 196 15.40 35.89 19.06
CA ASN A 196 15.89 36.75 20.16
C ASN A 196 17.25 36.31 20.74
N LEU A 197 18.03 35.53 19.99
CA LEU A 197 19.40 35.12 20.39
C LEU A 197 20.44 35.54 19.33
N ARG A 198 20.20 36.65 18.65
CA ARG A 198 21.19 37.33 17.80
C ARG A 198 21.45 38.72 18.33
#